data_AF-A0ABC9WAA9-F1
#
_entry.id   AF-A0ABC9WAA9-F1
#
_cell.length_a   1.000
_cell.length_b   1.000
_cell.length_c   1.000
_cell.angle_alpha   90.00
_cell.angle_beta   90.00
_cell.angle_gamma   90.00
#
_symmetry.space_group_name_H-M   'P 1'
#
loop_
_entity.id
_entity.type
_entity.pdbx_description
1 polymer ?
#
loop_
_entity_poly.entity_id
_entity_poly.type
_entity_poly.pdbx_seq_one_letter_code
_entity_poly.pdbx_strand_id
1 'polypeptide(L)'
;MEPGAEHQQQLRSLRDFLLVYNRMTELCFRHCVCNLNYRLLTGREETCLDACAGKLVRSNHRLMSAYVALMPSIMQRRVADYETSVAQGSAQEGPAAPAALPGAGAHGAPLDLPAAPGPDGPLQGAPGAGTSHG
;
A
#
# COMPACT_ATOMS: atom_id res chain seq x y z
N MET A 1 31.07 12.18 -1.46
CA MET A 1 29.70 12.11 -2.01
C MET A 1 29.79 11.26 -3.25
N GLU A 2 29.15 10.09 -3.27
CA GLU A 2 29.26 9.12 -4.36
C GLU A 2 28.41 9.59 -5.56
N PRO A 3 29.00 9.85 -6.74
CA PRO A 3 28.28 10.40 -7.90
C PRO A 3 27.14 9.50 -8.41
N GLY A 4 27.13 8.21 -8.06
CA GLY A 4 26.03 7.30 -8.40
C GLY A 4 24.73 7.57 -7.61
N ALA A 5 24.81 8.12 -6.40
CA ALA A 5 23.64 8.29 -5.54
C ALA A 5 22.69 9.40 -6.04
N GLU A 6 23.23 10.50 -6.57
CA GLU A 6 22.45 11.63 -7.11
C GLU A 6 21.71 11.22 -8.39
N HIS A 7 22.38 10.50 -9.30
CA HIS A 7 21.77 10.00 -10.52
C HIS A 7 20.61 9.03 -10.21
N GLN A 8 20.82 8.12 -9.26
CA GLN A 8 19.76 7.18 -8.86
C GLN A 8 18.55 7.90 -8.24
N GLN A 9 18.78 9.01 -7.52
CA GLN A 9 17.69 9.83 -6.98
C GLN A 9 16.89 10.54 -8.07
N GLN A 10 17.56 11.06 -9.10
CA GLN A 10 16.90 11.66 -10.26
C GLN A 10 16.03 10.65 -11.00
N LEU A 11 16.54 9.42 -11.21
CA LEU A 11 15.78 8.34 -11.84
C LEU A 11 14.55 7.93 -11.01
N ARG A 12 14.67 7.89 -9.67
CA ARG A 12 13.52 7.65 -8.78
C ARG A 12 12.46 8.74 -8.92
N SER A 13 12.87 10.02 -8.84
CA SER A 13 11.96 11.16 -9.01
C SER A 13 11.22 11.13 -10.35
N LEU A 14 11.92 10.83 -11.44
CA LEU A 14 11.32 10.71 -12.76
C LEU A 14 10.30 9.56 -12.80
N ARG A 15 10.65 8.40 -12.24
CA ARG A 15 9.74 7.25 -12.17
C ARG A 15 8.47 7.60 -11.40
N ASP A 16 8.61 8.27 -10.26
CA ASP A 16 7.48 8.66 -9.42
C ASP A 16 6.57 9.67 -10.14
N PHE A 17 7.16 10.64 -10.84
CA PHE A 17 6.41 11.56 -11.70
C PHE A 17 5.63 10.83 -12.78
N LEU A 18 6.27 9.90 -13.51
CA LEU A 18 5.63 9.16 -14.59
C LEU A 18 4.49 8.26 -14.08
N LEU A 19 4.63 7.67 -12.89
CA LEU A 19 3.56 6.90 -12.27
C LEU A 19 2.33 7.76 -11.97
N VAL A 20 2.53 8.95 -11.39
CA VAL A 20 1.43 9.88 -11.09
C VAL A 20 0.82 10.43 -12.39
N TYR A 21 1.65 10.78 -13.37
CA TYR A 21 1.21 11.25 -14.68
C TYR A 21 0.34 10.21 -15.39
N ASN A 22 0.83 8.98 -15.52
CA ASN A 22 0.10 7.89 -16.21
C ASN A 22 -1.23 7.59 -15.51
N ARG A 23 -1.25 7.64 -14.17
CA ARG A 23 -2.49 7.45 -13.43
C ARG A 23 -3.46 8.61 -13.63
N MET A 24 -2.96 9.83 -13.67
CA MET A 24 -3.76 11.03 -13.91
C MET A 24 -4.40 11.01 -15.29
N THR A 25 -3.62 10.67 -16.33
CA THR A 25 -4.12 10.63 -17.71
C THR A 25 -5.22 9.58 -17.86
N GLU A 26 -5.05 8.38 -17.30
CA GLU A 26 -6.08 7.34 -17.32
C GLU A 26 -7.37 7.80 -16.60
N LEU A 27 -7.24 8.34 -15.38
CA LEU A 27 -8.39 8.76 -14.59
C LEU A 27 -9.17 9.89 -15.26
N CYS A 28 -8.48 10.93 -15.70
CA CYS A 28 -9.12 12.08 -16.30
C CYS A 28 -9.72 11.74 -17.66
N PHE A 29 -9.09 10.86 -18.45
CA PHE A 29 -9.70 10.36 -19.68
C PHE A 29 -11.02 9.63 -19.41
N ARG A 30 -11.02 8.66 -18.49
CA ARG A 30 -12.22 7.86 -18.15
C ARG A 30 -13.36 8.70 -17.55
N HIS A 31 -13.04 9.79 -16.87
CA HIS A 31 -14.04 10.63 -16.19
C HIS A 31 -14.56 11.78 -17.05
N CYS A 32 -13.69 12.42 -17.82
CA CYS A 32 -14.04 13.64 -18.55
C CYS A 32 -14.34 13.43 -20.03
N VAL A 33 -13.71 12.47 -20.70
CA VAL A 33 -13.93 12.23 -22.14
C VAL A 33 -15.15 11.33 -22.29
N CYS A 34 -16.28 11.93 -22.65
CA CYS A 34 -17.57 11.24 -22.72
C CYS A 34 -18.17 11.22 -24.14
N ASN A 35 -17.63 12.03 -25.06
CA ASN A 35 -18.07 12.09 -26.44
C ASN A 35 -16.92 11.81 -27.41
N LEU A 36 -16.99 10.68 -28.11
CA LEU A 36 -15.97 10.25 -29.09
C LEU A 36 -16.43 10.43 -30.55
N ASN A 37 -17.49 11.21 -30.80
CA ASN A 37 -17.99 11.46 -32.14
C ASN A 37 -17.07 12.40 -32.95
N TYR A 38 -16.19 13.15 -32.29
CA TYR A 38 -15.25 14.08 -32.90
C TYR A 38 -13.83 13.84 -32.40
N ARG A 39 -12.85 14.28 -33.18
CA ARG A 39 -11.43 14.13 -32.85
C ARG A 39 -10.95 15.11 -31.78
N LEU A 40 -11.54 16.31 -31.74
CA LEU A 40 -11.21 17.35 -30.78
C LEU A 40 -12.12 17.25 -29.56
N LEU A 41 -11.61 17.65 -28.40
CA LEU A 41 -12.40 17.76 -27.19
C LEU A 41 -13.42 18.88 -27.33
N THR A 42 -14.58 18.68 -26.71
CA THR A 42 -15.56 19.75 -26.53
C THR A 42 -15.13 20.66 -25.37
N GLY A 43 -15.56 21.93 -25.38
CA GLY A 43 -15.17 22.88 -24.31
C GLY A 43 -15.58 22.43 -22.89
N ARG A 44 -16.62 21.58 -22.77
CA ARG A 44 -17.00 20.96 -21.49
C ARG A 44 -15.99 19.91 -21.03
N GLU A 45 -15.45 19.11 -21.96
CA GLU A 45 -14.43 18.10 -21.66
C GLU A 45 -13.10 18.77 -21.31
N GLU A 46 -12.72 19.83 -22.02
CA GLU A 46 -11.53 20.65 -21.72
C GLU A 46 -11.59 21.21 -20.29
N THR A 47 -12.70 21.88 -19.95
CA THR A 47 -12.91 22.44 -18.60
C THR A 47 -12.89 21.33 -17.53
N CYS A 48 -13.43 20.14 -17.83
CA CYS A 48 -13.38 19.00 -16.93
C CYS A 48 -11.95 18.50 -16.72
N LEU A 49 -11.15 18.37 -17.79
CA LEU A 49 -9.76 17.91 -17.70
C LEU A 49 -8.90 18.85 -16.85
N ASP A 50 -9.03 20.16 -17.04
CA ASP A 50 -8.30 21.15 -16.23
C ASP A 50 -8.65 21.03 -14.74
N ALA A 51 -9.94 20.90 -14.43
CA ALA A 51 -10.39 20.67 -13.07
C ALA A 51 -9.92 19.33 -12.52
N CYS A 52 -9.94 18.26 -13.32
CA CYS A 52 -9.50 16.91 -12.94
C CYS A 52 -8.02 16.87 -12.60
N ALA A 53 -7.17 17.35 -13.50
CA ALA A 53 -5.73 17.41 -13.29
C ALA A 53 -5.38 18.27 -12.06
N GLY A 54 -5.99 19.46 -11.95
CA GLY A 54 -5.78 20.34 -10.81
C GLY A 54 -6.21 19.72 -9.47
N LYS A 55 -7.36 19.02 -9.44
CA LYS A 55 -7.82 18.29 -8.25
C LYS A 55 -6.87 17.15 -7.90
N LEU A 56 -6.46 16.34 -8.88
CA LEU A 56 -5.58 15.21 -8.64
C LEU A 56 -4.22 15.64 -8.10
N VAL A 57 -3.60 16.67 -8.68
CA VAL A 57 -2.31 17.20 -8.20
C VAL A 57 -2.42 17.70 -6.75
N ARG A 58 -3.45 18.51 -6.44
CA ARG A 58 -3.66 19.01 -5.07
C ARG A 58 -3.93 17.89 -4.07
N SER A 59 -4.77 16.93 -4.44
CA SER A 59 -5.08 15.78 -3.60
C SER A 59 -3.88 14.87 -3.41
N ASN A 60 -3.13 14.60 -4.47
CA ASN A 60 -1.92 13.78 -4.42
C ASN A 60 -0.86 14.40 -3.48
N HIS A 61 -0.63 15.71 -3.55
CA HIS A 61 0.25 16.41 -2.62
C HIS A 61 -0.23 16.33 -1.16
N ARG A 62 -1.54 16.52 -0.91
CA ARG A 62 -2.11 16.40 0.44
C ARG A 62 -1.94 15.00 1.01
N LEU A 63 -2.21 13.97 0.22
CA LEU A 63 -2.05 12.57 0.62
C LEU A 63 -0.58 12.22 0.86
N MET A 64 0.32 12.67 -0.03
CA MET A 64 1.76 12.42 0.12
C MET A 64 2.33 13.11 1.37
N SER A 65 1.89 14.34 1.65
CA SER A 65 2.27 15.05 2.88
C SER A 65 1.81 14.31 4.14
N ALA A 66 0.55 13.87 4.18
CA ALA A 66 0.03 13.09 5.30
C ALA A 66 0.76 11.75 5.46
N TYR A 67 1.06 11.08 4.33
CA TYR A 67 1.81 9.83 4.32
C TYR A 67 3.20 10.01 4.92
N VAL A 68 3.96 11.01 4.47
CA VAL A 68 5.31 11.30 5.00
C VAL A 68 5.28 11.62 6.49
N ALA A 69 4.23 12.30 6.98
CA ALA A 69 4.08 12.58 8.40
C ALA A 69 3.79 11.32 9.24
N LEU A 70 3.00 10.39 8.70
CA LEU A 70 2.51 9.22 9.44
C LEU A 70 3.44 8.00 9.34
N MET A 71 4.04 7.76 8.18
CA MET A 71 4.82 6.55 7.88
C MET A 71 5.91 6.24 8.91
N PRO A 72 6.72 7.21 9.39
CA PRO A 72 7.78 6.93 10.35
C PRO A 72 7.25 6.26 11.62
N SER A 73 6.13 6.73 12.15
CA SER A 73 5.52 6.16 13.37
C SER A 73 4.95 4.76 13.14
N ILE A 74 4.35 4.51 11.97
CA ILE A 74 3.86 3.18 11.59
C ILE A 74 5.05 2.22 11.46
N MET A 75 6.11 2.65 10.78
CA MET A 75 7.30 1.82 10.56
C MET A 75 8.02 1.50 11.88
N GLN A 76 8.14 2.48 12.78
CA GLN A 76 8.73 2.28 14.12
C GLN A 76 7.97 1.22 14.93
N ARG A 77 6.64 1.25 14.92
CA ARG A 77 5.83 0.23 15.60
C ARG A 77 6.07 -1.16 15.02
N ARG A 78 6.13 -1.28 13.69
CA ARG A 78 6.40 -2.57 13.04
C ARG A 78 7.77 -3.15 13.41
N VAL A 79 8.79 -2.29 13.58
CA VAL A 79 10.12 -2.75 14.02
C VAL A 79 10.06 -3.26 15.47
N ALA A 80 9.40 -2.55 16.38
CA ALA A 80 9.24 -2.98 17.76
C ALA A 80 8.44 -4.29 17.90
N ASP A 81 7.37 -4.45 17.11
CA ASP A 81 6.59 -5.69 17.07
C ASP A 81 7.42 -6.87 16.54
N TYR A 82 8.31 -6.62 15.56
CA TYR A 82 9.23 -7.62 15.05
C TYR A 82 10.25 -8.04 16.12
N GLU A 83 10.90 -7.08 16.79
CA GLU A 83 11.88 -7.35 17.85
C GLU A 83 11.26 -8.15 19.01
N THR A 84 10.04 -7.82 19.43
CA THR A 84 9.34 -8.55 20.49
C THR A 84 8.95 -9.97 20.06
N SER A 85 8.54 -10.17 18.80
CA SER A 85 8.26 -11.51 18.26
C SER A 85 9.51 -12.39 18.17
N VAL A 86 10.68 -11.82 17.84
CA VAL A 86 11.96 -12.53 17.79
C VAL A 86 12.45 -12.87 19.21
N ALA A 87 12.29 -11.96 20.17
CA ALA A 87 12.63 -12.23 21.57
C ALA A 87 11.75 -13.33 22.19
N GLN A 88 10.44 -13.35 21.89
CA GLN A 88 9.52 -14.39 22.35
C GLN A 88 9.79 -15.76 21.69
N GLY A 89 10.26 -15.78 20.43
CA GLY A 89 10.72 -17.00 19.75
C GLY A 89 12.02 -17.59 20.30
N SER A 90 12.76 -16.86 21.14
CA SER A 90 14.00 -17.33 21.78
C SER A 90 13.83 -17.81 23.24
N ALA A 91 12.64 -17.68 23.82
CA ALA A 91 12.34 -18.07 25.20
C ALA A 91 11.75 -19.50 25.33
N GLN A 92 11.63 -20.23 24.23
CA GLN A 92 11.11 -21.60 24.19
C GLN A 92 12.13 -22.58 23.59
N GLU A 93 13.36 -22.57 24.09
CA GLU A 93 14.29 -23.71 23.95
C GLU A 93 15.07 -23.88 25.26
N GLY A 94 14.57 -24.77 26.12
CA GLY A 94 15.22 -25.26 27.35
C GLY A 94 15.24 -26.80 27.35
N PRO A 95 16.23 -27.45 27.98
CA PRO A 95 17.03 -28.51 27.37
C PRO A 95 16.45 -29.92 27.56
N ALA A 96 16.51 -30.73 26.49
CA ALA A 96 16.54 -32.19 26.62
C ALA A 96 17.32 -32.80 25.44
N ALA A 97 18.48 -33.38 25.74
CA ALA A 97 19.18 -34.35 24.91
C ALA A 97 19.33 -35.65 25.75
N PRO A 98 19.66 -36.83 25.20
CA PRO A 98 19.74 -37.25 23.79
C PRO A 98 19.00 -38.58 23.51
N ALA A 99 18.62 -38.89 22.25
CA ALA A 99 18.44 -40.28 21.82
C ALA A 99 18.49 -40.45 20.28
N ALA A 100 19.62 -41.04 19.83
CA ALA A 100 19.80 -41.96 18.71
C ALA A 100 19.21 -41.67 17.30
N LEU A 101 20.14 -41.44 16.36
CA LEU A 101 20.06 -41.81 14.93
C LEU A 101 20.53 -43.28 14.74
N PRO A 102 20.22 -44.01 13.64
CA PRO A 102 20.18 -43.50 12.27
C PRO A 102 19.07 -44.03 11.34
N GLY A 103 18.83 -43.31 10.24
CA GLY A 103 18.07 -43.80 9.09
C GLY A 103 17.84 -42.73 8.03
N ALA A 104 18.68 -42.72 7.00
CA ALA A 104 18.68 -41.75 5.91
C ALA A 104 17.46 -41.89 4.98
N GLY A 105 16.97 -40.75 4.45
CA GLY A 105 16.17 -40.75 3.23
C GLY A 105 15.19 -39.59 3.08
N ALA A 106 15.52 -38.70 2.14
CA ALA A 106 14.57 -38.09 1.20
C ALA A 106 13.91 -36.74 1.58
N HIS A 107 14.47 -35.69 0.98
CA HIS A 107 13.83 -34.48 0.43
C HIS A 107 13.30 -33.39 1.39
N GLY A 108 13.86 -32.19 1.18
CA GLY A 108 13.60 -30.97 1.92
C GLY A 108 12.14 -30.54 1.90
N ALA A 109 11.67 -30.24 3.10
CA ALA A 109 10.37 -29.69 3.45
C ALA A 109 10.31 -28.16 3.13
N PRO A 110 9.15 -27.50 3.29
CA PRO A 110 8.67 -26.44 2.41
C PRO A 110 9.01 -25.02 2.91
N LEU A 111 9.06 -24.06 1.97
CA LEU A 111 8.99 -22.65 2.29
C LEU A 111 7.54 -22.28 2.63
N ASP A 112 7.22 -22.27 3.92
CA ASP A 112 5.94 -21.77 4.44
C ASP A 112 5.93 -20.24 4.35
N LEU A 113 5.25 -19.70 3.32
CA LEU A 113 4.87 -18.30 3.29
C LEU A 113 3.63 -18.12 4.20
N PRO A 114 3.64 -17.22 5.19
CA PRO A 114 2.40 -16.87 5.86
C PRO A 114 1.46 -16.17 4.86
N ALA A 115 0.35 -16.84 4.59
CA ALA A 115 -0.74 -16.38 3.76
C ALA A 115 -1.27 -15.01 4.23
N ALA A 116 -1.48 -14.10 3.27
CA ALA A 116 -2.19 -12.86 3.51
C ALA A 116 -3.65 -13.15 3.92
N PRO A 117 -4.20 -12.51 4.97
CA PRO A 117 -5.63 -12.54 5.19
C PRO A 117 -6.30 -11.64 4.14
N GLY A 118 -7.05 -12.27 3.22
CA GLY A 118 -8.00 -11.61 2.34
C GLY A 118 -9.18 -11.01 3.11
N PRO A 119 -9.98 -10.12 2.49
CA PRO A 119 -10.94 -9.29 3.19
C PRO A 119 -12.33 -9.93 3.15
N ASP A 120 -12.67 -10.79 4.11
CA ASP A 120 -14.07 -11.20 4.30
C ASP A 120 -14.35 -11.50 5.77
N GLY A 121 -15.07 -10.58 6.41
CA GLY A 121 -15.65 -10.73 7.73
C GLY A 121 -16.89 -9.82 7.88
N PRO A 122 -17.98 -10.29 8.53
CA PRO A 122 -19.33 -9.85 8.23
C PRO A 122 -19.68 -8.50 8.87
N LEU A 123 -20.49 -7.70 8.17
CA LEU A 123 -21.22 -6.56 8.73
C LEU A 123 -22.11 -7.04 9.88
N GLN A 124 -21.65 -6.82 11.12
CA GLN A 124 -22.46 -7.05 12.30
C GLN A 124 -23.24 -5.76 12.60
N GLY A 125 -24.56 -5.85 12.44
CA GLY A 125 -25.50 -4.76 12.60
C GLY A 125 -25.53 -4.21 14.02
N ALA A 126 -25.60 -2.90 14.12
CA ALA A 126 -25.86 -2.18 15.36
C ALA A 126 -27.34 -2.35 15.78
N PRO A 127 -27.66 -2.58 17.06
CA PRO A 127 -29.02 -2.48 17.56
C PRO A 127 -29.41 -1.00 17.71
N GLY A 128 -30.58 -0.66 17.20
CA GLY A 128 -31.14 0.68 17.22
C GLY A 128 -31.49 1.16 18.63
N ALA A 129 -31.16 2.43 18.89
CA ALA A 129 -31.78 3.21 19.95
C ALA A 129 -32.86 4.09 19.31
N GLY A 130 -34.12 3.77 19.63
CA GLY A 130 -35.26 4.60 19.27
C GLY A 130 -35.32 5.84 20.15
N THR A 131 -35.42 7.00 19.52
CA THR A 131 -35.77 8.25 20.19
C THR A 131 -37.18 8.62 19.75
N SER A 132 -38.13 8.51 20.68
CA SER A 132 -39.50 8.98 20.56
C SER A 132 -39.51 10.51 20.48
N HIS A 133 -40.11 11.05 19.43
CA HIS A 133 -40.59 12.43 19.41
C HIS A 133 -41.86 12.52 20.28
N GLY A 134 -41.84 13.48 21.21
CA GLY A 134 -43.01 14.15 21.75
C GLY A 134 -42.94 15.62 21.33
#